data_AF-A0A1V1P4D5-F1
#
_entry.id   AF-A0A1V1P4D5-F1
#
_cell.length_a   1.000
_cell.length_b   1.000
_cell.length_c   1.000
_cell.angle_alpha   90.00
_cell.angle_beta   90.00
_cell.angle_gamma   90.00
#
_symmetry.space_group_name_H-M   'P 1'
#
loop_
_entity.id
_entity.type
_entity.pdbx_description
1 polymer ?
#
loop_
_entity_poly.entity_id
_entity_poly.type
_entity_poly.pdbx_seq_one_letter_code
_entity_poly.pdbx_strand_id
1 'polypeptide(L)'
;MLSPKKWITSTNARGLQSKSGRYGGTYAHVDIALEFASWVSVEFKFYLIKEFKRLKTEQVKELDWSVKRHLTKINYRIHTDAIKENLIPVTLNKQQISHIYASEADILNMALFGTTAKQWRDENPNKKGNIRDYANVSQLVCLTNLENLNAVFINEGLNQSERLNRLNQIAISQMKILLEDRKTRRLESE
;
A
#
# COMPACT_ATOMS: atom_id res chain seq x y z
N MET A 1 49.93 -19.94 6.26
CA MET A 1 48.76 -19.39 5.52
C MET A 1 48.24 -20.44 4.55
N LEU A 2 46.94 -20.76 4.57
CA LEU A 2 46.31 -21.62 3.56
C LEU A 2 46.05 -20.81 2.28
N SER A 3 46.33 -21.38 1.10
CA SER A 3 45.92 -20.75 -0.16
C SER A 3 44.40 -20.74 -0.29
N PRO A 4 43.77 -19.75 -0.96
CA PRO A 4 42.32 -19.67 -1.15
C PRO A 4 41.70 -20.97 -1.68
N LYS A 5 42.34 -21.61 -2.67
CA LYS A 5 41.89 -22.89 -3.22
C LYS A 5 41.86 -24.02 -2.18
N LYS A 6 42.93 -24.17 -1.39
CA LYS A 6 42.99 -25.16 -0.29
C LYS A 6 41.95 -24.90 0.78
N TRP A 7 41.74 -23.62 1.14
CA TRP A 7 40.73 -23.24 2.12
C TRP A 7 39.31 -23.63 1.65
N ILE A 8 38.93 -23.22 0.44
CA ILE A 8 37.62 -23.54 -0.17
C ILE A 8 37.35 -25.04 -0.18
N THR A 9 38.35 -25.86 -0.56
CA THR A 9 38.20 -27.31 -0.59
C THR A 9 38.12 -27.92 0.81
N SER A 10 38.90 -27.43 1.78
CA SER A 10 38.91 -27.97 3.14
C SER A 10 37.65 -27.64 3.95
N THR A 11 37.03 -26.49 3.69
CA THR A 11 35.85 -26.01 4.44
C THR A 11 34.54 -26.19 3.69
N ASN A 12 34.60 -26.68 2.43
CA ASN A 12 33.47 -26.75 1.52
C ASN A 12 32.75 -25.38 1.37
N ALA A 13 33.52 -24.30 1.33
CA ALA A 13 32.99 -22.94 1.30
C ALA A 13 32.17 -22.69 0.03
N ARG A 14 30.92 -22.25 0.22
CA ARG A 14 30.02 -21.85 -0.88
C ARG A 14 30.18 -20.36 -1.18
N GLY A 15 30.09 -20.01 -2.46
CA GLY A 15 30.18 -18.62 -2.92
C GLY A 15 31.60 -18.09 -3.12
N LEU A 16 32.64 -18.93 -3.05
CA LEU A 16 34.00 -18.60 -3.45
C LEU A 16 34.51 -19.55 -4.54
N GLN A 17 35.25 -19.01 -5.51
CA GLN A 17 35.88 -19.81 -6.58
C GLN A 17 37.31 -19.34 -6.81
N SER A 18 38.26 -20.26 -6.89
CA SER A 18 39.67 -19.93 -7.16
C SER A 18 40.15 -20.66 -8.41
N LYS A 19 40.54 -19.90 -9.44
CA LYS A 19 41.05 -20.39 -10.73
C LYS A 19 42.51 -20.01 -10.89
N SER A 20 43.33 -20.91 -11.43
CA SER A 20 44.74 -20.68 -11.75
C SER A 20 44.92 -20.44 -13.25
N GLY A 21 45.94 -19.68 -13.65
CA GLY A 21 46.27 -19.39 -15.06
C GLY A 21 46.34 -17.89 -15.38
N ARG A 22 46.55 -17.56 -16.67
CA ARG A 22 46.70 -16.17 -17.16
C ARG A 22 45.48 -15.27 -16.90
N TYR A 23 44.30 -15.88 -16.74
CA TYR A 23 43.05 -15.23 -16.33
C TYR A 23 42.53 -15.81 -14.99
N GLY A 24 43.46 -16.31 -14.17
CA GLY A 24 43.18 -16.84 -12.85
C GLY A 24 42.87 -15.73 -11.84
N GLY A 25 42.20 -16.10 -10.75
CA GLY A 25 41.78 -15.19 -9.70
C GLY A 25 40.93 -15.90 -8.66
N THR A 26 40.70 -15.22 -7.53
CA THR A 26 39.71 -15.64 -6.54
C THR A 26 38.48 -14.74 -6.69
N TYR A 27 37.34 -15.37 -6.97
CA TYR A 27 36.06 -14.72 -7.18
C TYR A 27 35.12 -15.08 -6.04
N ALA A 28 34.22 -14.17 -5.70
CA ALA A 28 33.25 -14.33 -4.63
C ALA A 28 31.85 -13.95 -5.11
N HIS A 29 30.82 -14.51 -4.47
CA HIS A 29 29.46 -13.99 -4.56
C HIS A 29 29.43 -12.51 -4.21
N VAL A 30 28.54 -11.74 -4.84
CA VAL A 30 28.52 -10.27 -4.73
C VAL A 30 28.50 -9.81 -3.26
N ASP A 31 27.68 -10.43 -2.42
CA ASP A 31 27.59 -10.06 -0.99
C ASP A 31 28.91 -10.33 -0.24
N ILE A 32 29.55 -11.46 -0.51
CA ILE A 32 30.84 -11.82 0.12
C ILE A 32 31.94 -10.86 -0.36
N ALA A 33 31.92 -10.50 -1.64
CA ALA A 33 32.86 -9.54 -2.22
C ALA A 33 32.66 -8.13 -1.63
N LEU A 34 31.40 -7.70 -1.47
CA LEU A 34 31.04 -6.40 -0.89
C LEU A 34 31.42 -6.31 0.60
N GLU A 35 31.17 -7.36 1.37
CA GLU A 35 31.59 -7.44 2.78
C GLU A 35 33.10 -7.40 2.91
N PHE A 36 33.82 -8.19 2.09
CA PHE A 36 35.28 -8.16 2.08
C PHE A 36 35.82 -6.78 1.70
N ALA A 37 35.30 -6.17 0.63
CA ALA A 37 35.71 -4.83 0.21
C ALA A 37 35.41 -3.76 1.28
N SER A 38 34.28 -3.88 1.98
CA SER A 38 33.89 -2.98 3.08
C SER A 38 34.75 -3.16 4.33
N TRP A 39 35.27 -4.37 4.57
CA TRP A 39 36.22 -4.62 5.64
C TRP A 39 37.61 -4.07 5.32
N VAL A 40 38.05 -4.19 4.06
CA VAL A 40 39.37 -3.72 3.60
C VAL A 40 39.45 -2.20 3.46
N SER A 41 38.39 -1.54 2.97
CA SER A 41 38.38 -0.09 2.75
C SER A 41 37.22 0.58 3.50
N VAL A 42 37.60 1.47 4.42
CA VAL A 42 36.65 2.30 5.16
C VAL A 42 35.93 3.27 4.23
N GLU A 43 36.62 3.77 3.21
CA GLU A 43 36.06 4.64 2.17
C GLU A 43 34.97 3.92 1.39
N PHE A 44 35.24 2.69 0.92
CA PHE A 44 34.26 1.86 0.21
C PHE A 44 33.01 1.62 1.06
N LYS A 45 33.21 1.25 2.33
CA LYS A 45 32.12 1.07 3.29
C LYS A 45 31.29 2.33 3.49
N PHE A 46 31.95 3.49 3.60
CA PHE A 46 31.26 4.78 3.72
C PHE A 46 30.42 5.11 2.48
N TYR A 47 30.96 4.88 1.28
CA TYR A 47 30.21 5.06 0.03
C TYR A 47 28.98 4.16 -0.05
N LEU A 48 29.11 2.88 0.34
CA LEU A 48 28.00 1.93 0.33
C LEU A 48 26.88 2.36 1.29
N ILE A 49 27.24 2.82 2.50
CA ILE A 49 26.28 3.35 3.48
C ILE A 49 25.60 4.63 2.95
N LYS A 50 26.36 5.54 2.34
CA LYS A 50 25.84 6.78 1.77
C LYS A 50 24.86 6.50 0.63
N GLU A 51 25.19 5.54 -0.23
CA GLU A 51 24.37 5.17 -1.36
C GLU A 51 23.08 4.46 -0.93
N PHE A 52 23.15 3.59 0.08
CA PHE A 52 21.96 3.00 0.69
C PHE A 52 21.03 4.07 1.28
N LYS A 53 21.59 5.07 1.99
CA LYS A 53 20.82 6.20 2.51
C LYS A 53 20.20 7.04 1.38
N ARG A 54 20.92 7.27 0.28
CA ARG A 54 20.41 7.97 -0.91
C ARG A 54 19.19 7.24 -1.50
N LEU A 55 19.31 5.95 -1.76
CA LEU A 55 18.23 5.11 -2.29
C LEU A 55 17.00 5.11 -1.38
N LYS A 56 17.18 4.98 -0.07
CA LYS A 56 16.08 5.08 0.90
C LYS A 56 15.39 6.45 0.85
N THR A 57 16.17 7.53 0.74
CA THR A 57 15.63 8.90 0.68
C THR A 57 14.85 9.13 -0.62
N GLU A 58 15.33 8.63 -1.75
CA GLU A 58 14.65 8.73 -3.05
C GLU A 58 13.35 7.92 -3.07
N GLN A 59 13.37 6.68 -2.58
CA GLN A 59 12.17 5.84 -2.47
C GLN A 59 11.09 6.48 -1.58
N VAL A 60 11.48 7.11 -0.47
CA VAL A 60 10.56 7.85 0.41
C VAL A 60 9.99 9.10 -0.29
N LYS A 61 10.82 9.82 -1.06
CA LYS A 61 10.38 11.00 -1.83
C LYS A 61 9.37 10.66 -2.92
N GLU A 62 9.54 9.54 -3.63
CA GLU A 62 8.58 9.09 -4.64
C GLU A 62 7.23 8.73 -4.01
N LEU A 63 7.25 8.06 -2.85
CA LEU A 63 6.05 7.73 -2.10
C LEU A 63 5.34 9.00 -1.63
N ASP A 64 6.07 9.95 -1.03
CA ASP A 64 5.55 11.24 -0.57
C ASP A 64 5.01 12.11 -1.71
N TRP A 65 5.69 12.14 -2.86
CA TRP A 65 5.23 12.84 -4.07
C TRP A 65 3.93 12.23 -4.63
N SER A 66 3.82 10.90 -4.69
CA SER A 66 2.61 10.21 -5.16
C SER A 66 1.42 10.48 -4.23
N VAL A 67 1.66 10.48 -2.91
CA VAL A 67 0.66 10.75 -1.87
C VAL A 67 0.24 12.21 -1.90
N LYS A 68 1.18 13.15 -1.97
CA LYS A 68 0.90 14.59 -2.10
C LYS A 68 0.13 14.88 -3.38
N ARG A 69 0.49 14.29 -4.52
CA ARG A 69 -0.24 14.47 -5.78
C ARG A 69 -1.64 13.88 -5.73
N HIS A 70 -1.80 12.72 -5.09
CA HIS A 70 -3.12 12.19 -4.79
C HIS A 70 -3.90 13.18 -3.92
N LEU A 71 -3.34 13.65 -2.80
CA LEU A 71 -3.96 14.59 -1.87
C LEU A 71 -4.33 15.94 -2.51
N THR A 72 -3.50 16.46 -3.41
CA THR A 72 -3.80 17.69 -4.16
C THR A 72 -4.90 17.48 -5.20
N LYS A 73 -4.89 16.34 -5.91
CA LYS A 73 -5.96 15.97 -6.85
C LYS A 73 -7.27 15.66 -6.13
N ILE A 74 -7.18 15.15 -4.90
CA ILE A 74 -8.26 14.97 -3.92
C ILE A 74 -8.84 16.35 -3.56
N ASN A 75 -8.02 17.30 -3.11
CA ASN A 75 -8.49 18.64 -2.77
C ASN A 75 -9.19 19.35 -3.94
N TYR A 76 -8.61 19.33 -5.14
CA TYR A 76 -9.19 20.03 -6.29
C TYR A 76 -10.56 19.50 -6.70
N ARG A 77 -10.78 18.17 -6.62
CA ARG A 77 -12.02 17.52 -7.05
C ARG A 77 -13.08 17.46 -5.94
N ILE A 78 -12.70 17.65 -4.67
CA ILE A 78 -13.63 17.85 -3.54
C ILE A 78 -14.45 19.14 -3.70
N HIS A 79 -13.89 20.18 -4.34
CA HIS A 79 -14.55 21.48 -4.46
C HIS A 79 -15.77 21.50 -5.39
N THR A 80 -15.86 20.60 -6.37
CA THR A 80 -16.90 20.67 -7.43
C THR A 80 -18.11 19.74 -7.18
N ASP A 81 -17.91 18.56 -6.56
CA ASP A 81 -18.92 17.50 -6.61
C ASP A 81 -19.75 17.32 -5.32
N ALA A 82 -19.28 17.84 -4.17
CA ALA A 82 -19.84 17.50 -2.86
C ALA A 82 -21.10 18.29 -2.45
N ILE A 83 -21.91 18.78 -3.39
CA ILE A 83 -23.14 19.55 -3.09
C ILE A 83 -24.43 18.69 -3.23
N LYS A 84 -24.38 17.45 -3.76
CA LYS A 84 -25.62 16.76 -4.17
C LYS A 84 -25.91 15.36 -3.62
N GLU A 85 -25.06 14.73 -2.80
CA GLU A 85 -25.27 13.32 -2.44
C GLU A 85 -25.15 13.02 -0.94
N ASN A 86 -25.83 11.96 -0.48
CA ASN A 86 -25.77 11.45 0.89
C ASN A 86 -24.43 10.71 1.10
N LEU A 87 -23.35 11.48 1.29
CA LEU A 87 -21.96 11.01 1.28
C LEU A 87 -21.55 10.14 2.47
N ILE A 88 -22.33 10.17 3.56
CA ILE A 88 -22.06 9.37 4.75
C ILE A 88 -22.69 7.99 4.55
N PRO A 89 -21.91 6.90 4.63
CA PRO A 89 -22.45 5.55 4.56
C PRO A 89 -23.52 5.33 5.63
N VAL A 90 -24.54 4.55 5.31
CA VAL A 90 -25.53 4.13 6.30
C VAL A 90 -24.96 2.98 7.14
N THR A 91 -25.32 2.95 8.42
CA THR A 91 -25.00 1.81 9.29
C THR A 91 -25.72 0.57 8.76
N LEU A 92 -24.97 -0.49 8.49
CA LEU A 92 -25.54 -1.74 7.99
C LEU A 92 -26.36 -2.46 9.07
N ASN A 93 -27.44 -3.11 8.65
CA ASN A 93 -28.24 -3.93 9.54
C ASN A 93 -27.61 -5.33 9.75
N LYS A 94 -28.08 -6.07 10.77
CA LYS A 94 -27.53 -7.39 11.11
C LYS A 94 -27.65 -8.41 9.96
N GLN A 95 -28.69 -8.33 9.14
CA GLN A 95 -28.89 -9.25 8.01
C GLN A 95 -27.88 -9.00 6.89
N GLN A 96 -27.61 -7.72 6.58
CA GLN A 96 -26.57 -7.31 5.64
C GLN A 96 -25.18 -7.71 6.16
N ILE A 97 -24.90 -7.53 7.45
CA ILE A 97 -23.60 -7.88 8.02
C ILE A 97 -23.37 -9.40 8.01
N SER A 98 -24.41 -10.19 8.30
CA SER A 98 -24.31 -11.66 8.40
C SER A 98 -24.31 -12.37 7.05
N HIS A 99 -24.49 -11.64 5.95
CA HIS A 99 -24.48 -12.21 4.61
C HIS A 99 -23.06 -12.63 4.18
N ILE A 100 -22.92 -13.78 3.50
CA ILE A 100 -21.65 -14.21 2.92
C ILE A 100 -21.51 -13.57 1.54
N TYR A 101 -20.49 -12.74 1.37
CA TYR A 101 -20.27 -12.02 0.11
C TYR A 101 -19.34 -12.80 -0.82
N ALA A 102 -19.65 -12.73 -2.12
CA ALA A 102 -18.95 -13.49 -3.15
C ALA A 102 -17.48 -13.06 -3.33
N SER A 103 -17.15 -11.81 -2.99
CA SER A 103 -15.80 -11.26 -3.17
C SER A 103 -15.40 -10.28 -2.07
N GLU A 104 -14.09 -10.11 -1.85
CA GLU A 104 -13.54 -9.06 -0.98
C GLU A 104 -13.91 -7.66 -1.47
N ALA A 105 -14.03 -7.48 -2.79
CA ALA A 105 -14.49 -6.22 -3.38
C ALA A 105 -15.93 -5.89 -2.98
N ASP A 106 -16.81 -6.90 -2.85
CA ASP A 106 -18.18 -6.70 -2.40
C ASP A 106 -18.25 -6.31 -0.91
N ILE A 107 -17.37 -6.84 -0.06
CA ILE A 107 -17.28 -6.38 1.36
C ILE A 107 -16.99 -4.88 1.40
N LEU A 108 -15.99 -4.43 0.64
CA LEU A 108 -15.57 -3.04 0.62
C LEU A 108 -16.67 -2.13 0.05
N ASN A 109 -17.34 -2.59 -1.02
CA ASN A 109 -18.45 -1.86 -1.61
C ASN A 109 -19.63 -1.76 -0.64
N MET A 110 -19.95 -2.83 0.09
CA MET A 110 -20.99 -2.80 1.12
C MET A 110 -20.62 -1.90 2.29
N ALA A 111 -19.36 -1.91 2.74
CA ALA A 111 -18.90 -1.09 3.85
C ALA A 111 -19.07 0.42 3.57
N LEU A 112 -18.83 0.85 2.32
CA LEU A 112 -18.86 2.26 1.95
C LEU A 112 -20.17 2.70 1.27
N PHE A 113 -20.69 1.92 0.32
CA PHE A 113 -21.85 2.29 -0.49
C PHE A 113 -23.13 1.57 -0.06
N GLY A 114 -23.04 0.54 0.78
CA GLY A 114 -24.20 -0.25 1.21
C GLY A 114 -24.80 -1.13 0.12
N THR A 115 -24.11 -1.30 -1.02
CA THR A 115 -24.56 -2.11 -2.15
C THR A 115 -23.41 -2.91 -2.74
N THR A 116 -23.71 -4.11 -3.27
CA THR A 116 -22.74 -4.97 -3.96
C THR A 116 -22.51 -4.51 -5.40
N ALA A 117 -21.44 -5.00 -6.05
CA ALA A 117 -21.18 -4.68 -7.45
C ALA A 117 -22.29 -5.19 -8.40
N LYS A 118 -23.01 -6.25 -8.01
CA LYS A 118 -24.16 -6.76 -8.76
C LYS A 118 -25.38 -5.85 -8.58
N GLN A 119 -25.77 -5.58 -7.34
CA GLN A 119 -26.92 -4.71 -7.03
C GLN A 119 -26.76 -3.33 -7.68
N TRP A 120 -25.56 -2.74 -7.62
CA TRP A 120 -25.30 -1.46 -8.26
C TRP A 120 -25.50 -1.50 -9.79
N ARG A 121 -25.09 -2.58 -10.47
CA ARG A 121 -25.30 -2.76 -11.91
C ARG A 121 -26.79 -2.93 -12.24
N ASP A 122 -27.50 -3.69 -11.42
CA ASP A 122 -28.94 -3.94 -11.58
C ASP A 122 -29.74 -2.63 -11.39
N GLU A 123 -29.32 -1.76 -10.46
CA GLU A 123 -29.91 -0.43 -10.20
C GLU A 123 -29.50 0.63 -11.25
N ASN A 124 -28.37 0.44 -11.94
CA ASN A 124 -27.82 1.41 -12.89
C ASN A 124 -27.60 0.78 -14.29
N PRO A 125 -28.64 0.24 -14.95
CA PRO A 125 -28.49 -0.49 -16.21
C PRO A 125 -27.94 0.36 -17.37
N ASN A 126 -28.11 1.68 -17.29
CA ASN A 126 -27.66 2.62 -18.32
C ASN A 126 -26.25 3.17 -18.07
N LYS A 127 -25.61 2.85 -16.94
CA LYS A 127 -24.25 3.32 -16.62
C LYS A 127 -23.22 2.26 -17.03
N LYS A 128 -22.13 2.72 -17.65
CA LYS A 128 -21.02 1.85 -18.07
C LYS A 128 -19.91 1.89 -17.02
N GLY A 129 -19.37 0.74 -16.65
CA GLY A 129 -18.28 0.63 -15.66
C GLY A 129 -18.74 0.03 -14.34
N ASN A 130 -18.06 0.39 -13.26
CA ASN A 130 -18.29 -0.11 -11.91
C ASN A 130 -18.62 1.04 -10.95
N ILE A 131 -19.21 0.74 -9.78
CA ILE A 131 -19.55 1.72 -8.74
C ILE A 131 -18.40 2.67 -8.39
N ARG A 132 -17.16 2.15 -8.41
CA ARG A 132 -15.94 2.92 -8.10
C ARG A 132 -15.66 4.02 -9.13
N ASP A 133 -16.05 3.85 -10.39
CA ASP A 133 -15.86 4.86 -11.45
C ASP A 133 -16.75 6.08 -11.23
N TYR A 134 -17.83 5.90 -10.48
CA TYR A 134 -18.80 6.92 -10.11
C TYR A 134 -18.61 7.43 -8.68
N ALA A 135 -17.62 6.93 -7.96
CA ALA A 135 -17.29 7.39 -6.61
C ALA A 135 -16.57 8.73 -6.67
N ASN A 136 -16.93 9.65 -5.77
CA ASN A 136 -16.17 10.88 -5.61
C ASN A 136 -14.84 10.60 -4.93
N VAL A 137 -14.00 11.63 -4.86
CA VAL A 137 -12.64 11.44 -4.41
C VAL A 137 -12.54 11.14 -2.91
N SER A 138 -13.41 11.69 -2.06
CA SER A 138 -13.46 11.33 -0.63
C SER A 138 -13.80 9.85 -0.43
N GLN A 139 -14.74 9.33 -1.23
CA GLN A 139 -15.10 7.91 -1.23
C GLN A 139 -13.95 7.03 -1.73
N LEU A 140 -13.22 7.43 -2.78
CA LEU A 140 -12.05 6.70 -3.29
C LEU A 140 -10.90 6.64 -2.27
N VAL A 141 -10.69 7.72 -1.51
CA VAL A 141 -9.71 7.75 -0.41
C VAL A 141 -10.13 6.80 0.70
N CYS A 142 -11.41 6.85 1.09
CA CYS A 142 -11.96 5.94 2.08
C CYS A 142 -11.78 4.48 1.64
N LEU A 143 -12.12 4.14 0.38
CA LEU A 143 -11.92 2.80 -0.19
C LEU A 143 -10.47 2.33 -0.08
N THR A 144 -9.50 3.14 -0.49
CA THR A 144 -8.07 2.78 -0.41
C THR A 144 -7.67 2.44 1.02
N ASN A 145 -8.19 3.17 2.01
CA ASN A 145 -7.89 2.89 3.40
C ASN A 145 -8.60 1.61 3.90
N LEU A 146 -9.87 1.42 3.51
CA LEU A 146 -10.61 0.20 3.83
C LEU A 146 -9.92 -1.04 3.23
N GLU A 147 -9.34 -0.95 2.03
CA GLU A 147 -8.56 -2.02 1.41
C GLU A 147 -7.36 -2.43 2.27
N ASN A 148 -6.59 -1.46 2.75
CA ASN A 148 -5.44 -1.70 3.61
C ASN A 148 -5.86 -2.33 4.96
N LEU A 149 -6.89 -1.78 5.60
CA LEU A 149 -7.41 -2.29 6.88
C LEU A 149 -7.99 -3.70 6.72
N ASN A 150 -8.67 -3.96 5.62
CA ASN A 150 -9.22 -5.27 5.34
C ASN A 150 -8.11 -6.32 5.19
N ALA A 151 -6.99 -5.98 4.55
CA ALA A 151 -5.82 -6.88 4.47
C ALA A 151 -5.24 -7.20 5.86
N VAL A 152 -5.18 -6.21 6.75
CA VAL A 152 -4.77 -6.42 8.15
C VAL A 152 -5.75 -7.36 8.87
N PHE A 153 -7.05 -7.11 8.74
CA PHE A 153 -8.06 -7.95 9.39
C PHE A 153 -8.09 -9.40 8.87
N ILE A 154 -7.77 -9.61 7.59
CA ILE A 154 -7.59 -10.96 7.03
C ILE A 154 -6.43 -11.67 7.71
N ASN A 155 -5.29 -10.98 7.88
CA ASN A 155 -4.11 -11.55 8.54
C ASN A 155 -4.35 -11.85 10.03
N GLU A 156 -5.21 -11.06 10.68
CA GLU A 156 -5.66 -11.29 12.06
C GLU A 156 -6.69 -12.42 12.18
N GLY A 157 -7.15 -13.00 11.07
CA GLY A 157 -8.08 -14.12 11.05
C GLY A 157 -9.54 -13.74 11.30
N LEU A 158 -9.92 -12.47 11.16
CA LEU A 158 -11.30 -12.03 11.35
C LEU A 158 -12.19 -12.58 10.24
N ASN A 159 -13.36 -13.08 10.63
CA ASN A 159 -14.37 -13.54 9.68
C ASN A 159 -14.98 -12.35 8.90
N GLN A 160 -15.55 -12.64 7.73
CA GLN A 160 -16.06 -11.64 6.78
C GLN A 160 -17.10 -10.69 7.40
N SER A 161 -18.01 -11.21 8.21
CA SER A 161 -19.09 -10.44 8.87
C SER A 161 -18.52 -9.44 9.87
N GLU A 162 -17.58 -9.88 10.70
CA GLU A 162 -16.90 -9.03 11.67
C GLU A 162 -16.08 -7.93 10.98
N ARG A 163 -15.36 -8.28 9.91
CA ARG A 163 -14.62 -7.32 9.08
C ARG A 163 -15.54 -6.27 8.49
N LEU A 164 -16.64 -6.69 7.87
CA LEU A 164 -17.62 -5.78 7.25
C LEU A 164 -18.17 -4.77 8.27
N ASN A 165 -18.54 -5.23 9.46
CA ASN A 165 -19.04 -4.34 10.50
C ASN A 165 -17.99 -3.29 10.90
N ARG A 166 -16.75 -3.73 11.18
CA ARG A 166 -15.65 -2.80 11.54
C ARG A 166 -15.36 -1.82 10.41
N LEU A 167 -15.27 -2.30 9.18
CA LEU A 167 -15.01 -1.48 7.99
C LEU A 167 -16.11 -0.44 7.77
N ASN A 168 -17.39 -0.80 7.96
CA ASN A 168 -18.50 0.14 7.84
C ASN A 168 -18.43 1.25 8.90
N GLN A 169 -18.15 0.91 10.17
CA GLN A 169 -17.98 1.92 11.22
C GLN A 169 -16.82 2.88 10.93
N ILE A 170 -15.70 2.34 10.44
CA ILE A 170 -14.54 3.12 10.05
C ILE A 170 -14.87 4.03 8.86
N ALA A 171 -15.58 3.51 7.86
CA ALA A 171 -16.01 4.28 6.69
C ALA A 171 -16.90 5.46 7.08
N ILE A 172 -17.86 5.24 7.99
CA ILE A 172 -18.75 6.28 8.52
C ILE A 172 -17.93 7.37 9.23
N SER A 173 -17.00 6.99 10.10
CA SER A 173 -16.14 7.93 10.82
C SER A 173 -15.27 8.75 9.87
N GLN A 174 -14.61 8.10 8.91
CA GLN A 174 -13.75 8.79 7.95
C GLN A 174 -14.52 9.75 7.06
N MET A 175 -15.69 9.34 6.56
CA MET A 175 -16.51 10.22 5.74
C MET A 175 -17.03 11.43 6.54
N LYS A 176 -17.35 11.27 7.84
CA LYS A 176 -17.68 12.41 8.72
C LYS A 176 -16.52 13.39 8.84
N ILE A 177 -15.31 12.91 9.14
CA ILE A 177 -14.11 13.75 9.29
C ILE A 177 -13.80 14.51 8.00
N LEU A 178 -13.83 13.82 6.86
CA LEU A 178 -13.56 14.44 5.55
C LEU A 178 -14.61 15.50 5.18
N LEU A 179 -15.85 15.38 5.67
CA LEU A 179 -16.90 16.37 5.48
C LEU A 179 -16.82 17.53 6.48
N GLU A 180 -16.34 17.29 7.70
CA GLU A 180 -16.15 18.32 8.73
C GLU A 180 -14.95 19.22 8.44
N ASP A 181 -13.81 18.66 8.04
CA ASP A 181 -12.63 19.44 7.60
C ASP A 181 -12.98 20.39 6.44
N ARG A 182 -13.92 19.98 5.56
CA ARG A 182 -14.46 20.85 4.51
C ARG A 182 -15.23 22.06 5.06
N LYS A 183 -15.99 21.91 6.15
CA LYS A 183 -16.75 23.01 6.75
C LYS A 183 -15.80 24.02 7.40
N THR A 184 -14.79 23.55 8.12
CA THR A 184 -13.83 24.40 8.82
C THR A 184 -13.01 25.25 7.85
N ARG A 185 -12.49 24.65 6.77
CA ARG A 185 -11.72 25.41 5.75
C ARG A 185 -12.55 26.41 4.95
N ARG A 186 -13.87 26.20 4.81
CA ARG A 186 -14.76 27.20 4.19
C ARG A 186 -14.93 28.44 5.06
N LEU A 187 -15.01 28.25 6.38
CA LEU A 187 -15.18 29.34 7.35
C LEU A 187 -13.91 30.18 7.52
N GLU A 188 -12.72 29.61 7.28
CA GLU A 188 -11.44 30.34 7.31
C GLU A 188 -11.14 31.13 6.02
N SER A 189 -11.93 30.89 4.95
CA SER A 189 -11.78 31.55 3.65
C SER A 189 -12.80 32.68 3.40
N GLU A 190 -13.61 33.03 4.41
CA GLU A 190 -14.51 34.20 4.46
C GLU A 190 -13.93 35.27 5.38
#